data_AF-A0A382LUJ4-F1
#
_entry.id   AF-A0A382LUJ4-F1
#
_cell.length_a   1.000
_cell.length_b   1.000
_cell.length_c   1.000
_cell.angle_alpha   90.00
_cell.angle_beta   90.00
_cell.angle_gamma   90.00
#
_symmetry.space_group_name_H-M   'P 1'
#
loop_
_entity.id
_entity.type
_entity.pdbx_description
1 polymer ?
#
loop_
_entity_poly.entity_id
_entity_poly.type
_entity_poly.pdbx_seq_one_letter_code
_entity_poly.pdbx_strand_id
1 'polypeptide(L)'
;MKENDGKLVVRGVLQRAESKNQNGRIYPKEVLVREAKKYHKEFIKQSRAMGELDHPESSVVNLANVSHNIKEMHWEGDNLLGTVEVLRTPSGNILTELFKSGIKLGISSRGMGSVETVSEAGEQSQEVQPDFELIAFDFVSNPSTHGAFMYPMSEGVTNDVETPAGRTCGVYCKVESIVNDIMRGA
;
A
#
# COMPACT_ATOMS: atom_id res chain seq x y z
N MET A 1 7.05 18.90 9.98
CA MET A 1 5.59 18.99 9.95
C MET A 1 5.10 20.24 9.20
N LYS A 2 5.82 20.73 8.17
CA LYS A 2 5.55 22.03 7.52
C LYS A 2 5.01 21.95 6.09
N GLU A 3 5.21 20.85 5.36
CA GLU A 3 4.77 20.74 3.95
C GLU A 3 3.40 20.07 3.78
N ASN A 4 2.95 19.29 4.77
CA ASN A 4 1.65 18.61 4.75
C ASN A 4 0.66 19.15 5.80
N ASP A 5 0.78 20.42 6.20
CA ASP A 5 -0.04 21.03 7.27
C ASP A 5 0.01 20.22 8.59
N GLY A 6 1.18 19.66 8.89
CA GLY A 6 1.41 18.79 10.05
C GLY A 6 0.75 17.42 9.99
N LYS A 7 0.24 16.99 8.83
CA LYS A 7 -0.31 15.65 8.64
C LYS A 7 0.75 14.64 8.23
N LEU A 8 0.61 13.40 8.69
CA LEU A 8 1.42 12.28 8.23
C LEU A 8 0.93 11.84 6.85
N VAL A 9 1.83 11.82 5.88
CA VAL A 9 1.59 11.31 4.52
C VAL A 9 2.51 10.13 4.28
N VAL A 10 1.96 9.04 3.76
CA VAL A 10 2.70 7.82 3.44
C VAL A 10 2.52 7.44 1.98
N ARG A 11 3.53 6.78 1.39
CA ARG A 11 3.53 6.30 0.00
C ARG A 11 3.96 4.85 -0.07
N GLY A 12 3.45 4.14 -1.07
CA GLY A 12 3.82 2.75 -1.31
C GLY A 12 2.98 2.10 -2.40
N VAL A 13 3.20 0.80 -2.59
CA VAL A 13 2.41 -0.03 -3.51
C VAL A 13 1.07 -0.36 -2.84
N LEU A 14 -0.03 0.03 -3.48
CA LEU A 14 -1.39 -0.31 -3.05
C LEU A 14 -1.82 -1.69 -3.56
N GLN A 15 -1.46 -2.03 -4.80
CA GLN A 15 -1.81 -3.29 -5.45
C GLN A 15 -0.81 -3.64 -6.56
N ARG A 16 -0.71 -4.93 -6.91
CA ARG A 16 0.09 -5.42 -8.05
C ARG A 16 -0.79 -6.23 -9.01
N ALA A 17 -0.68 -5.95 -10.30
CA ALA A 17 -1.32 -6.71 -11.37
C ALA A 17 -0.47 -7.93 -11.78
N GLU A 18 -1.09 -8.92 -12.42
CA GLU A 18 -0.42 -10.06 -13.09
C GLU A 18 0.50 -10.91 -12.18
N SER A 19 0.32 -10.81 -10.86
CA SER A 19 1.15 -11.50 -9.88
C SER A 19 0.30 -12.16 -8.82
N LYS A 20 0.61 -13.42 -8.52
CA LYS A 20 -0.05 -14.19 -7.47
C LYS A 20 0.24 -13.56 -6.10
N ASN A 21 -0.81 -13.14 -5.41
CA ASN A 21 -0.73 -12.62 -4.05
C ASN A 21 -0.67 -13.76 -3.01
N GLN A 22 -0.52 -13.43 -1.72
CA GLN A 22 -0.47 -14.42 -0.64
C GLN A 22 -1.74 -15.27 -0.49
N ASN A 23 -2.88 -14.77 -1.00
CA ASN A 23 -4.15 -15.50 -1.03
C ASN A 23 -4.29 -16.39 -2.28
N GLY A 24 -3.24 -16.50 -3.09
CA GLY A 24 -3.26 -17.27 -4.33
C GLY A 24 -4.05 -16.62 -5.47
N ARG A 25 -4.40 -15.34 -5.35
CA ARG A 25 -5.18 -14.61 -6.35
C ARG A 25 -4.30 -13.81 -7.30
N ILE A 26 -4.68 -13.77 -8.56
CA ILE A 26 -4.09 -12.94 -9.60
C ILE A 26 -5.13 -11.89 -10.01
N TYR A 27 -4.69 -10.63 -10.10
CA TYR A 27 -5.53 -9.53 -10.53
C TYR A 27 -5.10 -9.11 -11.94
N PRO A 28 -5.95 -9.32 -12.96
CA PRO A 28 -5.65 -8.84 -14.30
C PRO A 28 -5.50 -7.31 -14.32
N LYS A 29 -4.51 -6.83 -15.05
CA LYS A 29 -4.15 -5.40 -15.14
C LYS A 29 -5.30 -4.58 -15.69
N GLU A 30 -6.03 -5.11 -16.67
CA GLU A 30 -7.19 -4.43 -17.26
C GLU A 30 -8.28 -4.15 -16.22
N VAL A 31 -8.57 -5.14 -15.37
CA VAL A 31 -9.54 -5.03 -14.26
C VAL A 31 -9.07 -3.96 -13.26
N LEU A 32 -7.81 -4.03 -12.82
CA LEU A 32 -7.27 -3.05 -11.87
C LEU A 32 -7.19 -1.63 -12.46
N VAL A 33 -6.83 -1.48 -13.73
CA VAL A 33 -6.79 -0.17 -14.40
C VAL A 33 -8.19 0.44 -14.49
N ARG A 34 -9.21 -0.37 -14.80
CA ARG A 34 -10.61 0.07 -14.80
C ARG A 34 -11.02 0.56 -13.41
N GLU A 35 -10.80 -0.27 -12.39
CA GLU A 35 -11.19 0.05 -11.02
C GLU A 35 -10.40 1.23 -10.44
N ALA A 36 -9.09 1.33 -10.71
CA ALA A 36 -8.29 2.48 -10.29
C ALA A 36 -8.78 3.79 -10.91
N LYS A 37 -9.20 3.79 -12.18
CA LYS A 37 -9.78 4.96 -12.85
C LYS A 37 -11.14 5.34 -12.26
N LYS A 38 -12.01 4.37 -12.02
CA LYS A 38 -13.31 4.55 -11.34
C LYS A 38 -13.09 5.14 -9.95
N TYR A 39 -12.22 4.51 -9.17
CA TYR A 39 -11.88 4.90 -7.80
C TYR A 39 -11.31 6.33 -7.73
N HIS A 40 -10.40 6.68 -8.64
CA HIS A 40 -9.87 8.03 -8.74
C HIS A 40 -10.96 9.07 -9.03
N LYS A 41 -11.83 8.80 -10.02
CA LYS A 41 -12.89 9.72 -10.45
C LYS A 41 -13.94 9.92 -9.36
N GLU A 42 -14.38 8.83 -8.72
CA GLU A 42 -15.53 8.84 -7.82
C GLU A 42 -15.17 9.13 -6.38
N PHE A 43 -13.96 8.76 -5.93
CA PHE A 43 -13.57 8.87 -4.52
C PHE A 43 -12.44 9.86 -4.30
N ILE A 44 -11.30 9.72 -4.99
CA ILE A 44 -10.11 10.56 -4.76
C ILE A 44 -10.40 12.03 -5.11
N LYS A 45 -10.99 12.30 -6.28
CA LYS A 45 -11.33 13.68 -6.69
C LYS A 45 -12.28 14.40 -5.73
N GLN A 46 -13.11 13.64 -5.02
CA GLN A 46 -14.07 14.16 -4.04
C GLN A 46 -13.53 14.09 -2.60
N SER A 47 -12.25 13.71 -2.41
CA SER A 47 -11.63 13.50 -1.10
C SER A 47 -12.37 12.54 -0.18
N ARG A 48 -13.03 11.52 -0.74
CA ARG A 48 -13.81 10.51 0.00
C ARG A 48 -13.27 9.08 -0.15
N ALA A 49 -12.01 8.93 -0.57
CA ALA A 49 -11.31 7.66 -0.70
C ALA A 49 -10.79 7.18 0.67
N MET A 50 -11.72 6.97 1.60
CA MET A 50 -11.42 6.65 3.00
C MET A 50 -11.15 5.16 3.17
N GLY A 51 -10.28 4.85 4.12
CA GLY A 51 -9.97 3.48 4.54
C GLY A 51 -9.87 3.35 6.05
N GLU A 52 -9.92 2.11 6.53
CA GLU A 52 -9.91 1.79 7.96
C GLU A 52 -8.51 1.37 8.42
N LEU A 53 -8.31 1.36 9.74
CA LEU A 53 -7.22 0.65 10.38
C LEU A 53 -7.77 -0.73 10.76
N ASP A 54 -7.12 -1.79 10.28
CA ASP A 54 -7.65 -3.14 10.12
C ASP A 54 -8.61 -3.31 8.93
N HIS A 55 -8.93 -4.58 8.64
CA HIS A 55 -9.65 -4.99 7.43
C HIS A 55 -10.96 -5.72 7.79
N PRO A 56 -12.04 -4.98 8.11
CA PRO A 56 -13.34 -5.58 8.39
C PRO A 56 -13.94 -6.21 7.13
N GLU A 57 -14.74 -7.26 7.33
CA GLU A 57 -15.44 -7.96 6.23
C GLU A 57 -16.57 -7.14 5.59
N SER A 58 -16.91 -5.98 6.17
CA SER A 58 -17.95 -5.09 5.66
C SER A 58 -17.57 -4.47 4.31
N SER A 59 -18.49 -4.51 3.35
CA SER A 59 -18.38 -3.81 2.06
C SER A 59 -18.57 -2.29 2.16
N VAL A 60 -18.90 -1.78 3.35
CA VAL A 60 -19.06 -0.35 3.63
C VAL A 60 -17.99 0.10 4.61
N VAL A 61 -17.33 1.21 4.28
CA VAL A 61 -16.36 1.88 5.17
C VAL A 61 -17.10 2.50 6.34
N ASN A 62 -16.74 2.09 7.56
CA ASN A 62 -17.32 2.67 8.78
C ASN A 62 -16.60 3.98 9.14
N LEU A 63 -17.32 5.10 9.07
CA LEU A 63 -16.76 6.43 9.38
C LEU A 63 -16.16 6.55 10.80
N ALA A 64 -16.65 5.77 11.77
CA ALA A 64 -16.11 5.76 13.13
C ALA A 64 -14.70 5.16 13.19
N ASN A 65 -14.35 4.28 12.24
CA ASN A 65 -13.09 3.53 12.20
C ASN A 65 -12.08 4.09 11.20
N VAL A 66 -12.50 5.05 10.35
CA VAL A 66 -11.66 5.61 9.29
C VAL A 66 -10.35 6.14 9.87
N SER A 67 -9.23 5.76 9.25
CA SER A 67 -7.88 6.14 9.68
C SER A 67 -7.17 7.05 8.68
N HIS A 68 -7.52 6.98 7.40
CA HIS A 68 -6.79 7.66 6.33
C HIS A 68 -7.66 7.96 5.11
N ASN A 69 -7.11 8.73 4.18
CA ASN A 69 -7.70 9.07 2.89
C ASN A 69 -6.65 8.93 1.78
N ILE A 70 -6.97 8.21 0.70
CA ILE A 70 -6.10 8.10 -0.48
C ILE A 70 -6.15 9.41 -1.26
N LYS A 71 -4.97 10.02 -1.47
CA LYS A 71 -4.82 11.32 -2.14
C LYS A 71 -4.50 11.20 -3.61
N GLU A 72 -3.78 10.15 -4.01
CA GLU A 72 -3.31 9.96 -5.37
C GLU A 72 -3.07 8.48 -5.65
N MET A 73 -3.26 8.07 -6.91
CA MET A 73 -2.88 6.75 -7.41
C MET A 73 -2.28 6.89 -8.81
N HIS A 74 -1.22 6.15 -9.10
CA HIS A 74 -0.62 6.06 -10.43
C HIS A 74 0.04 4.69 -10.65
N TRP A 75 0.27 4.35 -11.93
CA TRP A 75 0.85 3.07 -12.32
C TRP A 75 2.34 3.21 -12.62
N GLU A 76 3.14 2.26 -12.14
CA GLU A 76 4.53 2.06 -12.52
C GLU A 76 4.75 0.57 -12.84
N GLY A 77 4.87 0.27 -14.14
CA GLY A 77 4.82 -1.12 -14.61
C GLY A 77 3.50 -1.78 -14.23
N ASP A 78 3.57 -2.85 -13.44
CA ASP A 78 2.40 -3.59 -12.90
C ASP A 78 2.07 -3.23 -11.45
N ASN A 79 2.76 -2.24 -10.87
CA ASN A 79 2.48 -1.75 -9.53
C ASN A 79 1.56 -0.53 -9.60
N LEU A 80 0.50 -0.57 -8.79
CA LEU A 80 -0.36 0.56 -8.52
C LEU A 80 0.16 1.25 -7.26
N LEU A 81 0.82 2.39 -7.42
CA LEU A 81 1.31 3.19 -6.30
C LEU A 81 0.25 4.16 -5.82
N GLY A 82 0.35 4.52 -4.54
CA GLY A 82 -0.56 5.46 -3.89
C GLY A 82 0.12 6.41 -2.93
N THR A 83 -0.47 7.60 -2.80
CA THR A 83 -0.16 8.56 -1.74
C THR A 83 -1.35 8.62 -0.78
N VAL A 84 -1.09 8.50 0.51
CA VAL A 84 -2.12 8.35 1.54
C VAL A 84 -1.90 9.36 2.65
N GLU A 85 -2.93 10.14 2.96
CA GLU A 85 -2.96 11.07 4.10
C GLU A 85 -3.58 10.37 5.30
N VAL A 86 -2.86 10.30 6.42
CA VAL A 86 -3.40 9.82 7.68
C VAL A 86 -4.25 10.92 8.32
N LEU A 87 -5.48 10.58 8.71
CA LEU A 87 -6.44 11.52 9.26
C LEU A 87 -6.28 11.66 10.79
N ARG A 88 -6.72 12.79 11.36
CA ARG A 88 -6.69 13.04 12.82
C ARG A 88 -7.92 12.45 13.54
N THR A 89 -8.31 11.23 13.15
CA THR A 89 -9.36 10.45 13.82
C THR A 89 -8.74 9.60 14.95
N PRO A 90 -9.54 8.99 15.84
CA PRO A 90 -9.00 8.03 16.81
C PRO A 90 -8.14 6.93 16.15
N SER A 91 -8.65 6.29 15.10
CA SER A 91 -7.89 5.26 14.36
C SER A 91 -6.67 5.83 13.62
N GLY A 92 -6.77 7.03 13.06
CA GLY A 92 -5.64 7.66 12.37
C GLY A 92 -4.54 8.12 13.32
N ASN A 93 -4.88 8.50 14.56
CA ASN A 93 -3.90 8.76 15.61
C ASN A 93 -3.17 7.47 16.02
N ILE A 94 -3.89 6.35 16.17
CA ILE A 94 -3.26 5.04 16.41
C ILE A 94 -2.30 4.71 15.26
N LEU A 95 -2.77 4.80 14.01
CA LEU A 95 -1.96 4.57 12.81
C LEU A 95 -0.70 5.45 12.80
N THR A 96 -0.83 6.72 13.17
CA THR A 96 0.30 7.66 13.28
C THR A 96 1.33 7.21 14.32
N GLU A 97 0.89 6.80 15.51
CA GLU A 97 1.79 6.34 16.57
C GLU A 97 2.47 5.00 16.23
N LEU A 98 1.80 4.12 15.50
CA LEU A 98 2.41 2.89 14.97
C LEU A 98 3.58 3.23 14.02
N PHE A 99 3.38 4.13 13.06
CA PHE A 99 4.45 4.59 12.17
C PHE A 99 5.60 5.27 12.92
N LYS A 100 5.30 6.15 13.88
CA LYS A 100 6.33 6.81 14.72
C LYS A 100 7.14 5.82 15.54
N SER A 101 6.52 4.72 15.96
CA SER A 101 7.18 3.63 16.68
C SER A 101 8.01 2.72 15.76
N GLY A 102 8.14 3.05 14.48
CA GLY A 102 8.88 2.24 13.50
C GLY A 102 8.14 0.96 13.08
N ILE A 103 6.86 0.82 13.41
CA ILE A 103 6.06 -0.35 13.04
C ILE A 103 5.74 -0.26 11.56
N LYS A 104 6.15 -1.29 10.83
CA LYS A 104 5.92 -1.41 9.40
C LYS A 104 4.51 -1.94 9.15
N LEU A 105 3.69 -1.16 8.46
CA LEU A 105 2.30 -1.50 8.15
C LEU A 105 2.10 -1.65 6.65
N GLY A 106 1.30 -2.66 6.30
CA GLY A 106 0.88 -2.93 4.95
C GLY A 106 -0.43 -2.23 4.61
N ILE A 107 -0.77 -2.25 3.33
CA ILE A 107 -2.07 -1.83 2.83
C ILE A 107 -2.69 -2.95 2.00
N SER A 108 -4.01 -3.11 2.10
CA SER A 108 -4.76 -4.16 1.39
C SER A 108 -5.99 -3.56 0.73
N SER A 109 -6.26 -3.93 -0.52
CA SER A 109 -7.50 -3.56 -1.19
C SER A 109 -8.67 -4.36 -0.64
N ARG A 110 -9.77 -3.67 -0.33
CA ARG A 110 -11.09 -4.25 -0.11
C ARG A 110 -11.88 -4.18 -1.41
N GLY A 111 -12.48 -5.28 -1.82
CA GLY A 111 -13.30 -5.31 -3.02
C GLY A 111 -14.22 -6.52 -3.06
N MET A 112 -15.19 -6.48 -3.96
CA MET A 112 -16.20 -7.52 -4.14
C MET A 112 -16.19 -7.96 -5.60
N GLY A 113 -16.24 -9.26 -5.86
CA GLY A 113 -16.26 -9.81 -7.21
C GLY A 113 -16.04 -11.31 -7.18
N SER A 114 -16.24 -11.95 -8.34
CA SER A 114 -16.01 -13.37 -8.51
C SER A 114 -14.54 -13.67 -8.80
N VAL A 115 -14.16 -14.94 -8.57
CA VAL A 115 -12.85 -15.48 -8.92
C VAL A 115 -13.04 -16.77 -9.69
N GLU A 116 -12.17 -17.03 -10.65
CA GLU A 116 -12.13 -18.27 -11.42
C GLU A 116 -10.83 -19.02 -11.12
N THR A 117 -10.91 -20.33 -10.94
CA THR A 117 -9.70 -21.14 -10.78
C THR A 117 -9.04 -21.33 -12.14
N VAL A 118 -7.85 -20.76 -12.30
CA VAL A 118 -7.02 -20.93 -13.49
C VAL A 118 -5.84 -21.85 -13.14
N SER A 119 -5.51 -22.75 -14.08
CA SER A 119 -4.40 -23.69 -13.92
C SER A 119 -3.37 -23.41 -15.01
N GLU A 120 -2.21 -22.92 -14.62
CA GLU A 120 -1.10 -22.65 -15.53
C GLU A 120 0.12 -23.47 -15.11
N ALA A 121 0.70 -24.24 -16.04
CA ALA A 121 1.87 -25.09 -15.79
C ALA A 121 1.76 -26.06 -14.58
N GLY A 122 0.54 -26.45 -14.20
CA GLY A 122 0.29 -27.36 -13.07
C GLY A 122 0.11 -26.67 -11.71
N GLU A 123 0.23 -25.33 -11.66
CA GLU A 123 -0.10 -24.54 -10.48
C GLU A 123 -1.51 -23.96 -10.56
N GLN A 124 -2.30 -24.17 -9.52
CA GLN A 124 -3.61 -23.55 -9.39
C GLN A 124 -3.48 -22.14 -8.81
N SER A 125 -4.19 -21.19 -9.41
CA SER A 125 -4.39 -19.84 -8.89
C SER A 125 -5.84 -19.40 -9.12
N GLN A 126 -6.24 -18.33 -8.43
CA GLN A 126 -7.58 -17.75 -8.57
C GLN A 126 -7.47 -16.42 -9.31
N GLU A 127 -7.98 -16.36 -10.53
CA GLU A 127 -8.02 -15.12 -11.29
C GLU A 127 -9.26 -14.30 -10.94
N VAL A 128 -9.05 -13.04 -10.60
CA VAL A 128 -10.12 -12.09 -10.30
C VAL A 128 -10.84 -11.69 -11.57
N GLN A 129 -12.17 -11.82 -11.55
CA GLN A 129 -12.99 -11.68 -12.72
C GLN A 129 -13.39 -10.22 -13.01
N PRO A 130 -13.91 -9.94 -14.22
CA PRO A 130 -14.31 -8.59 -14.62
C PRO A 130 -15.43 -7.95 -13.77
N ASP A 131 -16.16 -8.71 -12.95
CA ASP A 131 -17.17 -8.16 -12.04
C ASP A 131 -16.58 -7.56 -10.75
N PHE A 132 -15.25 -7.58 -10.59
CA PHE A 132 -14.57 -7.00 -9.44
C PHE A 132 -14.78 -5.49 -9.29
N GLU A 133 -15.22 -5.08 -8.11
CA GLU A 133 -15.34 -3.68 -7.70
C GLU A 133 -14.39 -3.37 -6.54
N LEU A 134 -13.57 -2.33 -6.74
CA LEU A 134 -12.69 -1.80 -5.69
C LEU A 134 -13.49 -0.89 -4.74
N ILE A 135 -13.49 -1.24 -3.45
CA ILE A 135 -14.27 -0.55 -2.41
C ILE A 135 -13.38 0.42 -1.62
N ALA A 136 -12.26 -0.06 -1.11
CA ALA A 136 -11.37 0.71 -0.24
C ALA A 136 -9.94 0.15 -0.23
N PHE A 137 -9.04 0.87 0.39
CA PHE A 137 -7.73 0.36 0.80
C PHE A 137 -7.61 0.52 2.31
N ASP A 138 -7.20 -0.53 3.02
CA ASP A 138 -7.11 -0.55 4.48
C ASP A 138 -5.71 -0.82 4.96
N PHE A 139 -5.31 -0.19 6.08
CA PHE A 139 -4.06 -0.54 6.73
C PHE A 139 -4.19 -1.87 7.46
N VAL A 140 -3.21 -2.75 7.25
CA VAL A 140 -3.16 -4.08 7.85
C VAL A 140 -1.76 -4.38 8.37
N SER A 141 -1.69 -5.27 9.36
CA SER A 141 -0.41 -5.78 9.87
C SER A 141 0.32 -6.66 8.84
N ASN A 142 -0.42 -7.47 8.08
CA ASN A 142 0.13 -8.34 7.06
C ASN A 142 -0.62 -8.18 5.72
N PRO A 143 -0.04 -7.50 4.71
CA PRO A 143 -0.68 -7.31 3.42
C PRO A 143 -0.62 -8.59 2.57
N SER A 144 -1.72 -8.91 1.88
CA SER A 144 -1.74 -10.05 0.95
C SER A 144 -0.91 -9.78 -0.32
N THR A 145 -0.80 -8.52 -0.74
CA THR A 145 0.01 -8.10 -1.88
C THR A 145 1.49 -8.02 -1.48
N HIS A 146 2.35 -8.75 -2.21
CA HIS A 146 3.78 -8.81 -1.93
C HIS A 146 4.45 -7.43 -1.99
N GLY A 147 4.98 -6.98 -0.86
CA GLY A 147 5.71 -5.71 -0.77
C GLY A 147 4.81 -4.46 -0.69
N ALA A 148 3.51 -4.61 -0.48
CA ALA A 148 2.56 -3.51 -0.28
C ALA A 148 2.67 -2.89 1.12
N PHE A 149 3.87 -2.41 1.45
CA PHE A 149 4.16 -1.66 2.66
C PHE A 149 4.21 -0.17 2.37
N MET A 150 3.72 0.62 3.32
CA MET A 150 3.67 2.08 3.20
C MET A 150 4.79 2.72 4.01
N TYR A 151 5.38 3.77 3.45
CA TYR A 151 6.51 4.49 4.04
C TYR A 151 6.13 5.95 4.26
N PRO A 152 6.39 6.53 5.44
CA PRO A 152 6.29 7.98 5.64
C PRO A 152 7.10 8.72 4.60
N MET A 153 6.50 9.73 3.98
CA MET A 153 7.25 10.67 3.17
C MET A 153 8.16 11.46 4.13
N SER A 154 9.47 11.34 3.94
CA SER A 154 10.44 12.13 4.69
C SER A 154 10.18 13.61 4.43
N GLU A 155 9.78 14.32 5.47
CA GLU A 155 9.91 15.77 5.48
C GLU A 155 11.40 16.09 5.44
N GLY A 156 11.82 17.00 4.56
CA GLY A 156 13.20 17.47 4.54
C GLY A 156 13.55 18.13 5.88
N VAL A 157 14.03 17.35 6.83
CA VAL A 157 14.84 17.85 7.93
C VAL A 157 16.24 17.96 7.36
N THR A 158 16.68 19.20 7.21
CA THR A 158 18.07 19.55 6.95
C THR A 158 19.00 18.74 7.83
N ASN A 159 19.98 18.13 7.17
CA ASN A 159 21.09 17.37 7.73
C ASN A 159 21.65 17.94 9.04
N ASP A 160 21.48 17.21 10.15
CA ASP A 160 22.47 17.14 11.24
C ASP A 160 23.03 15.71 11.39
N VAL A 161 22.82 14.89 10.37
CA VAL A 161 23.66 13.73 10.09
C VAL A 161 24.11 13.95 8.65
N GLU A 162 25.39 14.29 8.46
CA GLU A 162 26.03 14.29 7.16
C GLU A 162 25.80 12.92 6.51
N THR A 163 24.78 12.84 5.67
CA THR A 163 24.62 11.76 4.70
C THR A 163 25.32 12.25 3.44
N PRO A 164 26.50 11.71 3.10
CA PRO A 164 27.15 12.06 1.84
C PRO A 164 26.21 11.64 0.72
N ALA A 165 25.86 12.59 -0.13
CA ALA A 165 25.03 12.34 -1.30
C ALA A 165 25.55 11.14 -2.10
N GLY A 166 24.67 10.16 -2.36
CA GLY A 166 24.93 9.10 -3.34
C GLY A 166 25.01 7.65 -2.83
N ARG A 167 24.55 7.31 -1.62
CA ARG A 167 24.45 5.90 -1.19
C ARG A 167 23.10 5.59 -0.53
N THR A 168 22.39 4.60 -1.09
CA THR A 168 21.06 4.12 -0.67
C THR A 168 21.10 3.22 0.57
N CYS A 169 21.95 3.54 1.55
CA CYS A 169 22.02 2.78 2.78
C CYS A 169 22.77 3.56 3.89
N GLY A 170 22.40 3.31 5.15
CA GLY A 170 22.97 3.95 6.34
C GLY A 170 24.34 3.40 6.79
N VAL A 171 24.68 3.60 8.07
CA VAL A 171 26.01 3.29 8.67
C VAL A 171 26.45 1.83 8.50
N TYR A 172 25.51 0.92 8.22
CA TYR A 172 25.74 -0.53 8.13
C TYR A 172 25.85 -1.07 6.68
N CYS A 173 26.06 -0.24 5.66
CA CYS A 173 26.05 -0.73 4.25
C CYS A 173 26.97 -1.88 3.94
N LYS A 174 28.16 -1.89 4.56
CA LYS A 174 29.10 -2.96 4.33
C LYS A 174 28.56 -4.28 4.90
N VAL A 175 27.85 -4.22 6.02
CA VAL A 175 27.20 -5.38 6.63
C VAL A 175 25.99 -5.81 5.80
N GLU A 176 25.14 -4.87 5.37
CA GLU A 176 23.98 -5.20 4.54
C GLU A 176 24.34 -5.77 3.17
N SER A 177 25.43 -5.30 2.54
CA SER A 177 25.89 -5.90 1.27
C SER A 177 26.44 -7.30 1.49
N ILE A 178 27.28 -7.49 2.51
CA ILE A 178 27.85 -8.81 2.84
C ILE A 178 26.74 -9.81 3.19
N VAL A 179 25.74 -9.39 3.98
CA VAL A 179 24.59 -10.24 4.32
C VAL A 179 23.76 -10.56 3.08
N ASN A 180 23.50 -9.58 2.20
CA ASN A 180 22.80 -9.83 0.94
C ASN A 180 23.58 -10.78 0.01
N ASP A 181 24.90 -10.64 -0.07
CA ASP A 181 25.75 -11.50 -0.90
C ASP A 181 25.77 -12.94 -0.36
N ILE A 182 25.83 -13.11 0.97
CA ILE A 182 25.73 -14.42 1.63
C ILE A 182 24.34 -15.03 1.44
N MET A 183 23.27 -14.24 1.59
CA MET A 183 21.87 -14.70 1.48
C MET A 183 21.48 -15.04 0.04
N ARG A 184 22.09 -14.39 -0.96
CA ARG A 184 21.84 -14.63 -2.38
C ARG A 184 22.79 -15.66 -2.99
N GLY A 185 23.71 -16.21 -2.20
CA GLY A 185 24.60 -17.29 -2.63
C GLY A 185 25.61 -16.85 -3.69
N ALA A 186 26.42 -15.84 -3.36
CA ALA A 186 27.70 -15.62 -4.04
C ALA A 186 28.75 -16.66 -3.60
#